data_AF-A0A812UAJ0-F1
#
_entry.id   AF-A0A812UAJ0-F1
#
_cell.length_a   1.000
_cell.length_b   1.000
_cell.length_c   1.000
_cell.angle_alpha   90.00
_cell.angle_beta   90.00
_cell.angle_gamma   90.00
#
_symmetry.space_group_name_H-M   'P 1'
#
loop_
_entity.id
_entity.type
_entity.pdbx_description
1 polymer ?
#
loop_
_entity_poly.entity_id
_entity_poly.type
_entity_poly.pdbx_seq_one_letter_code
_entity_poly.pdbx_strand_id
1 'polypeptide(L)'
;MATYRALQRRGLAYDLVGVLNPKAHEKRLQKDFDTLQTPAPPGFNRPTLQQVLRADRALWRELGSKQPTLKRAAAKVPLADARCLDQVFLEATNTVAVNFHFMPTPRAEGFTDKGGKGAGKGPQPLGRWKRYGQ
;
A
#
# COMPACT_ATOMS: atom_id res chain seq x y z
N MET A 1 0.58 -14.66 -3.73
CA MET A 1 0.80 -15.58 -2.59
C MET A 1 2.15 -15.40 -1.90
N ALA A 2 3.27 -15.21 -2.61
CA ALA A 2 4.59 -15.05 -1.98
C ALA A 2 4.69 -13.80 -1.06
N THR A 3 4.10 -12.67 -1.47
CA THR A 3 4.13 -11.40 -0.72
C THR A 3 3.43 -11.49 0.63
N TYR A 4 2.23 -12.08 0.69
CA TYR A 4 1.49 -12.29 1.94
C TYR A 4 2.32 -13.09 2.95
N ARG A 5 2.89 -14.23 2.52
CA ARG A 5 3.71 -15.09 3.38
C ARG A 5 4.99 -14.37 3.85
N ALA A 6 5.59 -13.54 3.01
CA ALA A 6 6.76 -12.74 3.39
C ALA A 6 6.40 -11.73 4.51
N LEU A 7 5.28 -11.02 4.37
CA LEU A 7 4.81 -10.09 5.40
C LEU A 7 4.40 -10.81 6.68
N GLN A 8 3.77 -11.99 6.58
CA GLN A 8 3.45 -12.80 7.75
C GLN A 8 4.70 -13.20 8.56
N ARG A 9 5.77 -13.64 7.87
CA ARG A 9 7.05 -13.97 8.51
C ARG A 9 7.69 -12.78 9.21
N ARG A 10 7.51 -11.56 8.70
CA ARG A 10 7.97 -10.33 9.36
C ARG A 10 7.29 -10.15 10.73
N GLY A 11 5.99 -10.41 10.82
CA GLY A 11 5.26 -10.39 12.10
C GLY A 11 5.82 -11.39 13.12
N LEU A 12 6.11 -12.61 12.68
CA LEU A 12 6.73 -13.64 13.53
C LEU A 12 8.13 -13.25 13.99
N ALA A 13 8.94 -12.64 13.13
CA ALA A 13 10.26 -12.16 13.49
C ALA A 13 10.21 -11.11 14.61
N TYR A 14 9.21 -10.21 14.61
CA TYR A 14 9.03 -9.25 15.69
C TYR A 14 8.56 -9.86 17.00
N ASP A 15 7.81 -10.97 16.94
CA ASP A 15 7.42 -11.73 18.13
C ASP A 15 8.63 -12.44 18.77
N LEU A 16 9.51 -13.03 17.94
CA LEU A 16 10.75 -13.67 18.43
C LEU A 16 11.64 -12.71 19.23
N VAL A 17 11.69 -11.44 18.83
CA VAL A 17 12.47 -10.40 19.53
C VAL A 17 11.69 -9.83 20.75
N GLY A 18 10.37 -10.05 20.80
CA GLY A 18 9.49 -9.56 21.85
C GLY A 18 9.12 -8.09 21.69
N VAL A 19 8.95 -7.63 20.45
CA VAL A 19 8.76 -6.20 20.15
C VAL A 19 7.31 -5.87 19.78
N LEU A 20 6.66 -6.76 19.01
CA LEU A 20 5.29 -6.58 18.51
C LEU A 20 4.51 -7.89 18.65
N ASN A 21 3.25 -7.79 19.05
CA ASN A 21 2.35 -8.93 19.15
C ASN A 21 2.02 -9.47 17.74
N PRO A 22 2.25 -10.76 17.46
CA PRO A 22 2.03 -11.34 16.14
C PRO A 22 0.56 -11.25 15.72
N LYS A 23 -0.39 -11.34 16.67
CA LYS A 23 -1.83 -11.20 16.38
C LYS A 23 -2.20 -9.81 15.89
N ALA A 24 -1.56 -8.77 16.42
CA ALA A 24 -1.80 -7.39 15.98
C ALA A 24 -1.29 -7.18 14.55
N HIS A 25 -0.11 -7.71 14.24
CA HIS A 25 0.44 -7.68 12.89
C HIS A 25 -0.41 -8.50 11.90
N GLU A 26 -0.85 -9.71 12.26
CA GLU A 26 -1.70 -10.55 11.40
C GLU A 26 -3.07 -9.93 11.15
N LYS A 27 -3.73 -9.38 12.17
CA LYS A 27 -5.01 -8.67 12.00
C LYS A 27 -4.88 -7.51 11.02
N ARG A 28 -3.77 -6.77 11.09
CA ARG A 28 -3.47 -5.70 10.15
C ARG A 28 -3.22 -6.24 8.73
N LEU A 29 -2.41 -7.28 8.60
CA LEU A 29 -2.11 -7.92 7.32
C LEU A 29 -3.37 -8.44 6.63
N GLN A 30 -4.28 -9.06 7.39
CA GLN A 30 -5.56 -9.52 6.89
C GLN A 30 -6.39 -8.34 6.34
N LYS A 31 -6.56 -7.27 7.14
CA LYS A 31 -7.25 -6.05 6.70
C LYS A 31 -6.70 -5.49 5.40
N ASP A 32 -5.37 -5.42 5.28
CA ASP A 32 -4.70 -4.88 4.09
C ASP A 32 -4.98 -5.71 2.84
N PHE A 33 -4.98 -7.04 2.94
CA PHE A 33 -5.25 -7.93 1.81
C PHE A 33 -6.73 -8.09 1.51
N ASP A 34 -7.62 -7.93 2.50
CA ASP A 34 -9.07 -7.89 2.29
C ASP A 34 -9.47 -6.69 1.41
N THR A 35 -8.72 -5.58 1.45
CA THR A 35 -8.96 -4.44 0.55
C THR A 35 -8.82 -4.82 -0.93
N LEU A 36 -7.96 -5.78 -1.27
CA LEU A 36 -7.77 -6.24 -2.66
C LEU A 36 -9.01 -6.98 -3.19
N GLN A 37 -9.80 -7.56 -2.29
CA GLN A 37 -11.03 -8.26 -2.64
C GLN A 37 -12.22 -7.31 -2.77
N THR A 38 -12.10 -6.09 -2.25
CA THR A 38 -13.19 -5.11 -2.27
C THR A 38 -13.45 -4.62 -3.71
N PRO A 39 -14.70 -4.69 -4.21
CA PRO A 39 -15.02 -4.18 -5.53
C PRO A 39 -14.86 -2.66 -5.58
N ALA A 40 -14.35 -2.15 -6.71
CA ALA A 40 -14.23 -0.71 -6.90
C ALA A 40 -15.61 -0.08 -7.17
N PRO A 41 -15.91 1.10 -6.60
CA PRO A 41 -17.03 1.92 -7.03
C PRO A 41 -16.92 2.29 -8.53
N PRO A 42 -18.04 2.62 -9.20
CA PRO A 42 -18.02 3.07 -10.59
C PRO A 42 -17.16 4.34 -10.74
N GLY A 43 -16.38 4.43 -11.81
CA GLY A 43 -15.43 5.53 -12.04
C GLY A 43 -14.07 5.40 -11.34
N PHE A 44 -13.87 4.36 -10.52
CA PHE A 44 -12.61 4.12 -9.81
C PHE A 44 -11.93 2.81 -10.24
N ASN A 45 -10.64 2.71 -9.91
CA ASN A 45 -9.85 1.50 -10.09
C ASN A 45 -9.91 0.61 -8.85
N ARG A 46 -9.76 -0.71 -9.06
CA ARG A 46 -9.65 -1.69 -7.98
C ARG A 46 -8.35 -1.47 -7.20
N PRO A 47 -8.36 -1.70 -5.88
CA PRO A 47 -7.15 -1.67 -5.07
C PRO A 47 -6.10 -2.64 -5.62
N THR A 48 -4.88 -2.15 -5.77
CA THR A 48 -3.75 -2.91 -6.30
C THR A 48 -2.83 -3.38 -5.19
N LEU A 49 -2.11 -4.47 -5.41
CA LEU A 49 -1.06 -4.92 -4.49
C LEU A 49 0.01 -3.83 -4.25
N GLN A 50 0.25 -2.98 -5.25
CA GLN A 50 1.21 -1.87 -5.11
C GLN A 50 0.72 -0.82 -4.09
N GLN A 51 -0.58 -0.56 -4.00
CA GLN A 51 -1.17 0.30 -2.96
C GLN A 51 -0.98 -0.29 -1.57
N VAL A 52 -1.22 -1.59 -1.40
CA VAL A 52 -0.95 -2.31 -0.14
C VAL A 52 0.52 -2.16 0.28
N LEU A 53 1.46 -2.37 -0.65
CA LEU A 53 2.90 -2.22 -0.35
C LEU A 53 3.32 -0.78 -0.08
N ARG A 54 2.59 0.23 -0.58
CA ARG A 54 2.82 1.63 -0.23
C ARG A 54 2.26 1.95 1.16
N ALA A 55 1.06 1.47 1.47
CA ALA A 55 0.44 1.59 2.79
C ALA A 55 1.30 0.94 3.88
N ASP A 56 1.82 -0.27 3.63
CA ASP A 56 2.73 -0.95 4.55
C ASP A 56 4.01 -0.13 4.79
N ARG A 57 4.64 0.39 3.73
CA ARG A 57 5.81 1.26 3.86
C ARG A 57 5.51 2.54 4.64
N ALA A 58 4.36 3.16 4.41
CA ALA A 58 3.92 4.34 5.14
C ALA A 58 3.71 4.03 6.63
N LEU A 59 3.12 2.87 6.96
CA LEU A 59 2.94 2.41 8.34
C LEU A 59 4.26 2.33 9.09
N TRP A 60 5.27 1.68 8.51
CA TRP A 60 6.57 1.53 9.17
C TRP A 60 7.33 2.85 9.29
N ARG A 61 7.12 3.78 8.35
CA ARG A 61 7.65 5.16 8.46
C ARG A 61 7.01 5.91 9.60
N GLU A 62 5.68 5.92 9.69
CA GLU A 62 4.94 6.54 10.79
C GLU A 62 5.32 5.93 12.14
N LEU A 63 5.47 4.60 12.19
CA LEU A 63 5.89 3.91 13.40
C LEU A 63 7.32 4.30 13.82
N GLY A 64 8.25 4.41 12.87
CA GLY A 64 9.61 4.89 13.15
C GLY A 64 9.66 6.33 13.65
N SER A 65 8.78 7.20 13.14
CA SER A 65 8.65 8.58 13.62
C SER A 65 8.07 8.65 15.04
N LYS A 66 7.11 7.79 15.37
CA LYS A 66 6.45 7.77 16.69
C LYS A 66 7.26 7.06 17.77
N GLN A 67 7.98 6.00 17.41
CA GLN A 67 8.84 5.24 18.31
C GLN A 67 10.28 5.20 17.78
N PRO A 68 11.09 6.25 18.05
CA PRO A 68 12.48 6.30 17.60
C PRO A 68 13.40 5.35 18.37
N THR A 69 12.98 4.87 19.55
CA THR A 69 13.82 4.02 20.41
C THR A 69 13.10 2.71 20.75
N LEU A 70 13.75 1.59 20.45
CA LEU A 70 13.28 0.25 20.83
C LEU A 70 13.96 -0.17 22.12
N LYS A 71 13.54 0.39 23.26
CA LYS A 71 14.01 -0.09 24.57
C LYS A 71 13.14 -1.25 25.01
N ARG A 72 13.76 -2.40 25.29
CA ARG A 72 13.08 -3.50 25.96
C ARG A 72 12.63 -2.99 27.34
N ALA A 73 11.38 -3.26 27.72
CA ALA A 73 10.90 -2.95 29.07
C ALA A 73 11.81 -3.63 30.11
N ALA A 74 11.85 -3.08 31.33
CA ALA A 74 12.71 -3.58 32.40
C ALA A 74 12.53 -5.11 32.57
N ALA A 75 13.62 -5.82 32.87
CA ALA A 75 13.74 -7.28 32.88
C ALA A 75 12.75 -8.04 33.80
N LYS A 76 11.90 -7.33 34.54
CA LYS A 76 10.90 -7.88 35.46
C LYS A 76 9.48 -7.94 34.89
N VAL A 77 9.24 -7.45 33.66
CA VAL A 77 7.92 -7.48 33.02
C VAL A 77 7.80 -8.73 32.14
N PRO A 78 6.68 -9.49 32.19
CA PRO A 78 6.42 -10.58 31.26
C PRO A 78 6.59 -10.13 29.80
N LEU A 79 7.18 -10.97 28.94
CA LEU A 79 7.46 -10.64 27.54
C LEU A 79 6.19 -10.19 26.77
N ALA A 80 5.02 -10.68 27.18
CA ALA A 80 3.73 -10.30 26.62
C ALA A 80 3.36 -8.83 26.88
N ASP A 81 3.69 -8.31 28.06
CA ASP A 81 3.40 -6.93 28.50
C ASP A 81 4.60 -5.98 28.28
N ALA A 82 5.77 -6.52 27.95
CA ALA A 82 6.99 -5.78 27.68
C ALA A 82 7.10 -5.24 26.24
N ARG A 83 6.10 -5.50 25.39
CA ARG A 83 6.12 -5.17 23.96
C ARG A 83 5.93 -3.67 23.73
N CYS A 84 7.00 -2.98 23.35
CA CYS A 84 7.03 -1.52 23.21
C CYS A 84 6.30 -0.98 21.96
N LEU A 85 5.94 -1.81 20.98
CA LEU A 85 5.31 -1.36 19.74
C LEU A 85 3.80 -1.56 19.67
N ASP A 86 3.17 -2.32 20.58
CA ASP A 86 1.77 -2.72 20.41
C ASP A 86 0.81 -1.51 20.35
N GLN A 87 0.95 -0.56 21.27
CA GLN A 87 0.12 0.65 21.30
C GLN A 87 0.39 1.55 20.08
N VAL A 88 1.67 1.84 19.83
CA VAL A 88 2.10 2.71 18.73
C VAL A 88 1.72 2.13 17.37
N PHE A 89 1.75 0.80 17.21
CA PHE A 89 1.37 0.11 15.97
C PHE A 89 -0.13 0.24 15.68
N LEU A 90 -0.98 0.14 16.71
CA LEU A 90 -2.42 0.36 16.58
C LEU A 90 -2.73 1.82 16.20
N GLU A 91 -2.06 2.78 16.85
CA GLU A 91 -2.20 4.20 16.52
C GLU A 91 -1.71 4.53 15.11
N ALA A 92 -0.55 4.00 14.72
CA ALA A 92 0.01 4.17 13.38
C ALA A 92 -0.91 3.56 12.30
N THR A 93 -1.58 2.44 12.61
CA THR A 93 -2.58 1.83 11.71
C THR A 93 -3.78 2.73 11.45
N ASN A 94 -4.20 3.52 12.44
CA ASN A 94 -5.34 4.43 12.30
C ASN A 94 -4.96 5.79 11.70
N THR A 95 -3.67 6.03 11.45
CA THR A 95 -3.17 7.32 10.95
C THR A 95 -3.57 7.53 9.48
N VAL A 96 -3.95 8.76 9.15
CA VAL A 96 -4.41 9.15 7.80
C VAL A 96 -3.34 8.87 6.74
N ALA A 97 -2.06 9.10 7.06
CA ALA A 97 -0.94 8.84 6.16
C ALA A 97 -0.89 7.41 5.62
N VAL A 98 -1.31 6.44 6.44
CA VAL A 98 -1.37 5.03 6.06
C VAL A 98 -2.66 4.74 5.28
N ASN A 99 -3.79 5.22 5.80
CA ASN A 99 -5.10 4.92 5.25
C ASN A 99 -5.35 5.56 3.87
N PHE A 100 -4.71 6.69 3.59
CA PHE A 100 -4.81 7.38 2.29
C PHE A 100 -4.40 6.48 1.11
N HIS A 101 -3.45 5.58 1.32
CA HIS A 101 -2.99 4.67 0.27
C HIS A 101 -4.04 3.64 -0.16
N PHE A 102 -5.04 3.37 0.68
CA PHE A 102 -6.15 2.47 0.35
C PHE A 102 -7.30 3.16 -0.39
N MET A 103 -7.26 4.48 -0.55
CA MET A 103 -8.31 5.18 -1.28
C MET A 103 -8.34 4.72 -2.75
N PRO A 104 -9.54 4.48 -3.32
CA PRO A 104 -9.67 4.16 -4.72
C PRO A 104 -9.08 5.28 -5.58
N THR A 105 -8.26 4.93 -6.56
CA THR A 105 -7.73 5.91 -7.50
C THR A 105 -8.76 6.18 -8.59
N PRO A 106 -8.97 7.44 -8.99
CA PRO A 106 -9.87 7.74 -10.09
C PRO A 106 -9.37 6.99 -11.32
N ARG A 107 -10.28 6.34 -12.05
CA ARG A 107 -9.94 5.82 -13.36
C ARG A 107 -9.68 7.05 -14.22
N ALA A 108 -8.48 7.16 -14.78
CA ALA A 108 -8.22 8.19 -15.77
C ALA A 108 -9.25 8.00 -16.89
N GLU A 109 -10.15 8.96 -17.06
CA GLU A 109 -11.08 9.00 -18.19
C GLU A 109 -10.27 9.35 -19.44
N GLY A 110 -9.55 8.37 -19.95
CA GLY A 110 -9.17 8.36 -21.35
C GLY A 110 -10.45 8.15 -22.15
N PHE A 111 -10.94 9.23 -22.74
CA PHE A 111 -11.59 9.30 -24.04
C PHE A 111 -12.23 8.00 -24.52
N THR A 112 -13.56 7.99 -24.61
CA THR A 112 -14.30 6.91 -25.25
C THR A 112 -13.77 6.65 -26.67
N ASP A 113 -13.09 5.54 -26.91
CA ASP A 113 -13.10 4.94 -28.25
C ASP A 113 -14.28 3.96 -28.29
N LYS A 114 -15.44 4.48 -28.67
CA LYS A 114 -16.49 3.65 -29.23
C LYS A 114 -16.24 3.53 -30.73
N GLY A 115 -15.55 2.46 -31.11
CA GLY A 115 -15.84 1.75 -32.37
C GLY A 115 -14.78 1.84 -33.45
N GLY A 116 -14.22 0.68 -33.79
CA GLY A 116 -13.53 0.50 -35.05
C GLY A 116 -12.81 -0.84 -35.18
N LYS A 117 -13.51 -1.89 -35.63
CA LYS A 117 -12.84 -2.97 -36.37
C LYS A 117 -12.15 -2.31 -37.57
N GLY A 118 -10.83 -2.40 -37.68
CA GLY A 118 -10.13 -1.81 -38.82
C GLY A 118 -8.65 -2.17 -38.87
N ALA A 119 -8.33 -3.03 -39.82
CA ALA A 119 -7.00 -3.44 -40.25
C ALA A 119 -5.99 -2.28 -40.37
N GLY A 120 -4.72 -2.60 -40.11
CA GLY A 120 -3.63 -1.65 -40.05
C GLY A 120 -3.32 -0.91 -41.35
N LYS A 121 -2.59 0.20 -41.18
CA LYS A 121 -1.60 0.78 -42.09
C LYS A 121 -0.83 1.82 -41.27
N GLY A 122 0.50 1.72 -41.26
CA GLY A 122 1.38 2.59 -40.49
C GLY A 122 1.29 4.05 -40.91
N PRO A 123 1.73 5.00 -40.05
CA PRO A 123 1.60 6.42 -40.36
C PRO A 123 2.59 6.83 -41.45
N GLN A 124 2.06 7.43 -42.52
CA GLN A 124 2.80 8.10 -43.57
C GLN A 124 3.47 9.37 -43.02
N PRO A 125 4.66 9.75 -43.51
CA PRO A 125 5.37 10.92 -43.00
C PRO A 125 4.63 12.21 -43.39
N LEU A 126 4.37 13.06 -42.39
CA LEU A 126 3.74 14.37 -42.56
C LEU A 126 4.58 15.27 -43.46
N GLY A 127 3.96 15.71 -44.56
CA GLY A 127 4.54 16.56 -45.59
C GLY A 127 4.88 17.96 -45.10
N ARG A 128 6.15 18.32 -45.30
CA ARG A 128 6.70 19.60 -45.79
C ARG A 128 5.85 20.86 -45.53
N TRP A 129 6.23 21.64 -44.51
CA TRP A 129 5.73 23.00 -44.26
C TRP A 129 6.03 23.94 -45.44
N LYS A 130 4.98 24.44 -46.11
CA LYS A 130 5.08 25.61 -47.01
C LYS A 130 5.03 26.88 -46.16
N ARG A 131 6.14 27.63 -46.13
CA ARG A 131 6.16 29.03 -45.64
C ARG A 131 5.50 29.92 -46.69
N TYR A 132 4.40 30.58 -46.34
CA TYR A 132 3.92 31.76 -47.07
C TYR A 132 4.62 32.99 -46.51
N GLY A 133 5.10 33.84 -47.41
CA GLY A 133 5.97 34.97 -47.11
C GLY A 133 5.26 36.20 -46.55
N GLN A 134 6.07 37.01 -45.88
CA GLN A 134 6.14 38.47 -45.91
C GLN A 134 7.63 38.80 -45.90
#